data_AF-A0A3D5M5M2-F1
#
_entry.id   AF-A0A3D5M5M2-F1
#
_cell.length_a   1.000
_cell.length_b   1.000
_cell.length_c   1.000
_cell.angle_alpha   90.00
_cell.angle_beta   90.00
_cell.angle_gamma   90.00
#
_symmetry.space_group_name_H-M   'P 1'
#
loop_
_entity.id
_entity.type
_entity.pdbx_description
1 polymer ?
#
loop_
_entity_poly.entity_id
_entity_poly.type
_entity_poly.pdbx_seq_one_letter_code
_entity_poly.pdbx_strand_id
1 'polypeptide(L)'
;GTENQKIGSGVMLEEIFGSLPMIIVQIVGPVLLIILLTSVACSWLQSPRGIRVDVFPMRSGTWNPLHQWRNLFSLKTTGRLCFQVVRLCMVVWVFMNGFQSLVAEVGDKAVFGLERKFELIHVATTTIFQVCLVILTFAVLDGIYRRWSWWNSMKMTPQEAKDEYREKYGDPRLRHRRRRFQHVLRDSLIRKSQYSQTSLERGSQ
;
A
#
# COMPACT_ATOMS: atom_id res chain seq x y z
N GLY A 1 -11.97 -46.82 -46.98
CA GLY A 1 -11.72 -45.37 -47.19
C GLY A 1 -11.96 -44.54 -45.93
N THR A 2 -13.01 -44.83 -45.16
CA THR A 2 -13.51 -43.98 -44.06
C THR A 2 -12.81 -44.17 -42.70
N GLU A 3 -12.06 -45.26 -42.50
CA GLU A 3 -11.44 -45.58 -41.21
C GLU A 3 -10.10 -44.85 -40.99
N ASN A 4 -9.24 -44.79 -42.01
CA ASN A 4 -7.98 -44.02 -41.96
C ASN A 4 -8.20 -42.50 -41.88
N GLN A 5 -9.32 -41.98 -42.38
CA GLN A 5 -9.64 -40.54 -42.30
C GLN A 5 -10.17 -40.13 -40.91
N LYS A 6 -10.80 -41.06 -40.17
CA LYS A 6 -11.19 -40.85 -38.76
C LYS A 6 -10.00 -40.92 -37.81
N ILE A 7 -9.04 -41.80 -38.07
CA ILE A 7 -7.82 -41.92 -37.25
C ILE A 7 -6.93 -40.68 -37.45
N GLY A 8 -6.79 -40.20 -38.69
CA GLY A 8 -6.05 -38.97 -38.98
C GLY A 8 -6.69 -37.72 -38.38
N SER A 9 -8.02 -37.60 -38.38
CA SER A 9 -8.70 -36.43 -37.77
C SER A 9 -8.67 -36.43 -36.25
N GLY A 10 -8.72 -37.60 -35.60
CA GLY A 10 -8.56 -37.72 -34.14
C GLY A 10 -7.15 -37.37 -33.67
N VAL A 11 -6.12 -37.86 -34.37
CA VAL A 11 -4.70 -37.57 -34.03
C VAL A 11 -4.36 -36.09 -34.28
N MET A 12 -4.89 -35.48 -35.34
CA MET A 12 -4.71 -34.05 -35.60
C MET A 12 -5.40 -33.17 -34.56
N LEU A 13 -6.56 -33.58 -34.04
CA LEU A 13 -7.23 -32.88 -32.94
C LEU A 13 -6.44 -33.00 -31.64
N GLU A 14 -5.87 -34.17 -31.32
CA GLU A 14 -5.02 -34.32 -30.13
C GLU A 14 -3.71 -33.53 -30.21
N GLU A 15 -3.08 -33.45 -31.40
CA GLU A 15 -1.87 -32.61 -31.57
C GLU A 15 -2.18 -31.11 -31.49
N ILE A 16 -3.30 -30.66 -32.05
CA ILE A 16 -3.74 -29.26 -31.92
C ILE A 16 -4.08 -28.94 -30.46
N PHE A 17 -4.87 -29.78 -29.78
CA PHE A 17 -5.20 -29.57 -28.36
C PHE A 17 -3.96 -29.64 -27.44
N GLY A 18 -2.97 -30.48 -27.77
CA GLY A 18 -1.71 -30.58 -27.04
C GLY A 18 -0.79 -29.37 -27.23
N SER A 19 -0.83 -28.70 -28.38
CA SER A 19 0.03 -27.55 -28.71
C SER A 19 -0.55 -26.19 -28.31
N LEU A 20 -1.87 -26.07 -28.17
CA LEU A 20 -2.55 -24.86 -27.69
C LEU A 20 -2.00 -24.28 -26.37
N PRO A 21 -1.78 -25.05 -25.28
CA PRO A 21 -1.27 -24.50 -24.03
C PRO A 21 0.15 -23.92 -24.18
N MET A 22 0.99 -24.51 -25.04
CA MET A 22 2.35 -24.04 -25.26
C MET A 22 2.38 -22.71 -26.04
N ILE A 23 1.48 -22.55 -27.02
CA ILE A 23 1.31 -21.29 -27.77
C ILE A 23 0.79 -20.19 -26.85
N ILE A 24 -0.18 -20.49 -25.98
CA ILE A 24 -0.69 -19.54 -24.99
C ILE A 24 0.44 -19.07 -24.06
N VAL A 25 1.28 -19.98 -23.56
CA VAL A 25 2.43 -19.62 -22.71
C VAL A 25 3.45 -18.76 -23.46
N GLN A 26 3.71 -19.00 -24.75
CA GLN A 26 4.64 -18.19 -25.53
C GLN A 26 4.14 -16.76 -25.81
N ILE A 27 2.82 -16.56 -25.90
CA ILE A 27 2.24 -15.23 -26.13
C ILE A 27 2.03 -14.49 -24.80
N VAL A 28 1.42 -15.17 -23.83
CA VAL A 28 1.04 -14.59 -22.54
C VAL A 28 2.25 -14.46 -21.60
N GLY A 29 3.18 -15.42 -21.66
CA GLY A 29 4.40 -15.45 -20.85
C GLY A 29 5.23 -14.16 -20.91
N PRO A 30 5.66 -13.67 -22.10
CA PRO A 30 6.46 -12.46 -22.19
C PRO A 30 5.68 -11.21 -21.75
N VAL A 31 4.38 -11.15 -22.01
CA VAL A 31 3.53 -10.04 -21.55
C VAL A 31 3.44 -10.01 -20.03
N LEU A 32 3.18 -11.17 -19.40
CA LEU A 32 3.17 -11.29 -17.95
C LEU A 32 4.53 -10.96 -17.34
N LEU A 33 5.63 -11.37 -17.98
CA LEU A 33 6.98 -11.09 -17.51
C LEU A 33 7.27 -9.59 -17.54
N ILE A 34 6.91 -8.88 -18.61
CA ILE A 34 7.05 -7.42 -18.70
C ILE A 34 6.21 -6.72 -17.62
N ILE A 35 4.96 -7.15 -17.43
CA ILE A 35 4.08 -6.58 -16.39
C ILE A 35 4.67 -6.83 -15.00
N LEU A 36 5.16 -8.03 -14.73
CA LEU A 36 5.77 -8.40 -13.46
C LEU A 36 7.03 -7.56 -13.19
N LEU A 37 7.95 -7.48 -14.16
CA LEU A 37 9.17 -6.68 -14.03
C LEU A 37 8.84 -5.19 -13.82
N THR A 38 7.90 -4.65 -14.59
CA THR A 38 7.50 -3.24 -14.48
C THR A 38 6.83 -2.96 -13.14
N SER A 39 5.99 -3.88 -12.66
CA SER A 39 5.32 -3.78 -11.36
C SER A 39 6.31 -3.83 -10.20
N VAL A 40 7.26 -4.77 -10.23
CA VAL A 40 8.33 -4.88 -9.22
C VAL A 40 9.20 -3.63 -9.24
N ALA A 41 9.64 -3.17 -10.41
CA ALA A 41 10.44 -1.96 -10.56
C ALA A 41 9.70 -0.72 -10.05
N CYS A 42 8.43 -0.55 -10.41
CA CYS A 42 7.60 0.57 -9.94
C CYS A 42 7.42 0.55 -8.43
N SER A 43 7.17 -0.63 -7.84
CA SER A 43 7.03 -0.81 -6.39
C SER A 43 8.32 -0.49 -5.64
N TRP A 44 9.46 -0.94 -6.17
CA TRP A 44 10.78 -0.64 -5.62
C TRP A 44 11.12 0.85 -5.68
N LEU A 45 10.87 1.49 -6.83
CA LEU A 45 11.07 2.93 -7.00
C LEU A 45 10.17 3.75 -6.08
N GLN A 46 8.91 3.33 -5.88
CA GLN A 46 7.95 4.04 -5.05
C GLN A 46 8.21 3.86 -3.54
N SER A 47 8.82 2.74 -3.11
CA SER A 47 9.16 2.51 -1.70
C SER A 47 10.48 1.73 -1.55
N PRO A 48 11.63 2.41 -1.68
CA PRO A 48 12.95 1.77 -1.62
C PRO A 48 13.29 1.10 -0.28
N ARG A 49 12.51 1.39 0.78
CA ARG A 49 12.75 0.94 2.17
C ARG A 49 11.74 -0.11 2.67
N GLY A 50 11.13 -0.86 1.75
CA GLY A 50 10.00 -1.75 2.05
C GLY A 50 10.33 -3.07 2.76
N ILE A 51 11.59 -3.51 2.79
CA ILE A 51 11.96 -4.75 3.48
C ILE A 51 12.16 -4.45 4.97
N ARG A 52 11.04 -4.37 5.69
CA ARG A 52 11.04 -4.45 7.15
C ARG A 52 10.76 -5.90 7.54
N VAL A 53 11.80 -6.59 7.99
CA VAL A 53 11.67 -7.87 8.71
C VAL A 53 11.31 -7.54 10.17
N ASP A 54 10.23 -6.79 10.36
CA ASP A 54 9.71 -6.58 11.72
C ASP A 54 8.91 -7.84 12.05
N VAL A 55 9.40 -8.59 13.03
CA VAL A 55 8.74 -9.77 13.60
C VAL A 55 7.33 -9.36 13.96
N PHE A 56 6.32 -9.85 13.23
CA PHE A 56 4.92 -9.54 13.49
C PHE A 56 4.64 -9.84 14.97
N PRO A 57 4.48 -8.83 15.86
CA PRO A 57 3.95 -9.14 17.17
C PRO A 57 2.54 -9.61 16.86
N MET A 58 2.22 -10.86 17.16
CA MET A 58 0.85 -11.36 17.12
C MET A 58 0.06 -10.56 18.16
N ARG A 59 -0.38 -9.36 17.78
CA ARG A 59 -1.13 -8.44 18.61
C ARG A 59 -2.54 -9.01 18.67
N SER A 60 -2.74 -9.91 19.62
CA SER A 60 -4.04 -10.42 20.05
C SER A 60 -4.81 -9.32 20.79
N GLY A 61 -5.14 -8.25 20.07
CA GLY A 61 -6.00 -7.17 20.54
C GLY A 61 -7.10 -6.98 19.53
N THR A 62 -8.27 -7.55 19.83
CA THR A 62 -9.58 -7.33 19.20
C THR A 62 -9.56 -6.46 17.93
N TRP A 63 -9.52 -7.13 16.78
CA TRP A 63 -9.85 -6.53 15.50
C TRP A 63 -11.30 -6.01 15.58
N ASN A 64 -11.47 -4.72 15.88
CA ASN A 64 -12.77 -4.09 15.98
C ASN A 64 -13.13 -3.48 14.60
N PRO A 65 -13.88 -4.19 13.73
CA PRO A 65 -14.16 -3.74 12.36
C PRO A 65 -14.86 -2.38 12.29
N LEU A 66 -15.62 -2.01 13.33
CA LEU A 66 -16.21 -0.68 13.47
C LEU A 66 -15.17 0.45 13.47
N HIS A 67 -14.02 0.22 14.09
CA HIS A 67 -12.96 1.23 14.17
C HIS A 67 -12.26 1.41 12.82
N GLN A 68 -12.06 0.31 12.06
CA GLN A 68 -11.59 0.37 10.68
C GLN A 68 -12.58 1.12 9.78
N TRP A 69 -13.88 0.85 9.89
CA TRP A 69 -14.93 1.56 9.13
C TRP A 69 -14.90 3.07 9.37
N ARG A 70 -14.80 3.50 10.64
CA ARG A 70 -14.64 4.93 10.96
C ARG A 70 -13.38 5.54 10.33
N ASN A 71 -12.31 4.77 10.22
CA ASN A 71 -11.06 5.23 9.62
C ASN A 71 -11.12 5.32 8.08
N LEU A 72 -11.98 4.51 7.44
CA LEU A 72 -12.30 4.63 6.01
C LEU A 72 -13.02 5.96 5.71
N PHE A 73 -13.85 6.45 6.64
CA PHE A 73 -14.51 7.76 6.55
C PHE A 73 -13.72 8.92 7.17
N SER A 74 -12.43 8.74 7.46
CA SER A 74 -11.58 9.85 7.90
C SER A 74 -11.39 10.86 6.77
N LEU A 75 -11.32 12.17 7.11
CA LEU A 75 -11.03 13.26 6.16
C LEU A 75 -9.82 12.98 5.24
N LYS A 76 -8.81 12.29 5.77
CA LYS A 76 -7.61 11.88 5.02
C LYS A 76 -7.91 10.85 3.93
N THR A 77 -8.83 9.93 4.18
CA THR A 77 -9.22 8.86 3.25
C THR A 77 -10.21 9.38 2.23
N THR A 78 -11.23 10.13 2.66
CA THR A 78 -12.20 10.77 1.75
C THR A 78 -11.52 11.72 0.77
N GLY A 79 -10.55 12.53 1.22
CA GLY A 79 -9.76 13.41 0.34
C GLY A 79 -9.00 12.63 -0.73
N ARG A 80 -8.36 11.50 -0.37
CA ARG A 80 -7.68 10.62 -1.34
C ARG A 80 -8.63 10.04 -2.37
N LEU A 81 -9.80 9.56 -1.93
CA LEU A 81 -10.80 9.01 -2.84
C LEU A 81 -11.30 10.07 -3.82
N CYS A 82 -11.55 11.28 -3.34
CA CYS A 82 -11.94 12.40 -4.19
C CYS A 82 -10.89 12.69 -5.28
N PHE A 83 -9.59 12.76 -4.92
CA PHE A 83 -8.52 12.93 -5.90
C PHE A 83 -8.46 11.79 -6.93
N GLN A 84 -8.70 10.54 -6.53
CA GLN A 84 -8.75 9.40 -7.44
C GLN A 84 -9.93 9.48 -8.41
N VAL A 85 -11.11 9.88 -7.93
CA VAL A 85 -12.30 10.10 -8.77
C VAL A 85 -12.05 11.22 -9.77
N VAL A 86 -11.49 12.35 -9.33
CA VAL A 86 -11.15 13.48 -10.22
C VAL A 86 -10.17 13.04 -11.31
N ARG A 87 -9.12 12.29 -10.94
CA ARG A 87 -8.17 11.73 -11.91
C ARG A 87 -8.87 10.85 -12.94
N LEU A 88 -9.77 9.96 -12.49
CA LEU A 88 -10.51 9.08 -13.39
C LEU A 88 -11.40 9.88 -14.35
N CYS A 89 -12.19 10.83 -13.83
CA CYS A 89 -13.03 11.70 -14.65
C CYS A 89 -12.22 12.48 -15.68
N MET A 90 -11.05 13.02 -15.30
CA MET A 90 -10.21 13.78 -16.22
C MET A 90 -9.63 12.90 -17.33
N VAL A 91 -9.18 11.68 -17.01
CA VAL A 91 -8.69 10.72 -18.02
C VAL A 91 -9.82 10.32 -18.98
N VAL A 92 -11.01 10.00 -18.46
CA VAL A 92 -12.17 9.66 -19.29
C VAL A 92 -12.56 10.84 -20.19
N TRP A 93 -12.55 12.06 -19.66
CA TRP A 93 -12.87 13.26 -20.43
C TRP A 93 -11.88 13.48 -21.58
N VAL A 94 -10.57 13.42 -21.33
CA VAL A 94 -9.55 13.57 -22.40
C VAL A 94 -9.67 12.45 -23.44
N PHE A 95 -9.89 11.21 -22.98
CA PHE A 95 -10.08 10.07 -23.87
C PHE A 95 -11.33 10.23 -24.75
N MET A 96 -12.46 10.68 -24.19
CA MET A 96 -13.69 10.92 -24.93
C MET A 96 -13.53 12.03 -25.98
N ASN A 97 -12.81 13.12 -25.67
CA ASN A 97 -12.53 14.17 -26.65
C ASN A 97 -11.66 13.66 -27.82
N GLY A 98 -10.62 12.87 -27.51
CA GLY A 98 -9.78 12.26 -28.54
C GLY A 98 -10.54 11.22 -29.37
N PHE A 99 -11.39 10.41 -28.73
CA PHE A 99 -12.22 9.42 -29.41
C PHE A 99 -13.26 10.07 -30.32
N GLN A 100 -13.92 11.14 -29.87
CA GLN A 100 -14.85 11.90 -30.73
C GLN A 100 -14.13 12.52 -31.94
N SER A 101 -12.91 13.03 -31.75
CA SER A 101 -12.10 13.57 -32.86
C SER A 101 -11.78 12.47 -33.87
N LEU A 102 -11.40 11.27 -33.39
CA LEU A 102 -11.12 10.12 -34.23
C LEU A 102 -12.37 9.62 -34.98
N VAL A 103 -13.52 9.56 -34.31
CA VAL A 103 -14.80 9.14 -34.91
C VAL A 103 -15.31 10.16 -35.92
N ALA A 104 -15.18 11.46 -35.66
CA ALA A 104 -15.55 12.50 -36.60
C ALA A 104 -14.71 12.40 -37.89
N GLU A 105 -13.42 12.14 -37.76
CA GLU A 105 -12.52 12.02 -38.91
C GLU A 105 -12.74 10.75 -39.74
N VAL A 106 -13.19 9.67 -39.10
CA VAL A 106 -13.56 8.40 -39.77
C VAL A 106 -14.98 8.46 -40.36
N GLY A 107 -15.93 9.08 -39.66
CA GLY A 107 -17.36 9.07 -40.00
C GLY A 107 -17.74 10.03 -41.13
N ASP A 108 -17.04 11.14 -41.28
CA ASP A 108 -17.41 12.20 -42.22
C ASP A 108 -16.83 11.97 -43.63
N LYS A 109 -15.87 11.05 -43.81
CA LYS A 109 -15.10 10.90 -45.06
C LYS A 109 -14.75 9.44 -45.38
N ALA A 110 -15.71 8.71 -45.95
CA ALA A 110 -15.65 7.28 -46.29
C ALA A 110 -14.65 6.87 -47.41
N VAL A 111 -13.61 7.67 -47.72
CA VAL A 111 -12.64 7.36 -48.79
C VAL A 111 -11.24 7.23 -48.21
N PHE A 112 -10.75 5.99 -48.15
CA PHE A 112 -9.47 5.59 -47.54
C PHE A 112 -8.27 5.82 -48.49
N GLY A 113 -7.67 7.02 -48.47
CA GLY A 113 -6.40 7.33 -49.13
C GLY A 113 -5.16 7.15 -48.23
N LEU A 114 -3.96 7.02 -48.82
CA LEU A 114 -2.67 6.86 -48.11
C LEU A 114 -2.32 8.08 -47.23
N GLU A 115 -2.57 9.30 -47.69
CA GLU A 115 -2.32 10.53 -46.92
C GLU A 115 -3.16 10.59 -45.63
N ARG A 116 -4.36 10.00 -45.66
CA ARG A 116 -5.28 10.00 -44.52
C ARG A 116 -4.90 9.00 -43.43
N LYS A 117 -4.14 7.96 -43.77
CA LYS A 117 -3.54 7.06 -42.77
C LYS A 117 -2.55 7.83 -41.88
N PHE A 118 -1.84 8.81 -42.43
CA PHE A 118 -0.94 9.65 -41.66
C PHE A 118 -1.69 10.63 -40.74
N GLU A 119 -2.80 11.23 -41.20
CA GLU A 119 -3.68 12.07 -40.35
C GLU A 119 -4.25 11.27 -39.17
N LEU A 120 -4.78 10.06 -39.43
CA LEU A 120 -5.35 9.21 -38.37
C LEU A 120 -4.30 8.81 -37.32
N ILE A 121 -3.08 8.45 -37.77
CA ILE A 121 -1.96 8.14 -36.89
C ILE A 121 -1.54 9.39 -36.10
N HIS A 122 -1.55 10.57 -36.72
CA HIS A 122 -1.22 11.81 -36.04
C HIS A 122 -2.24 12.15 -34.92
N VAL A 123 -3.53 12.01 -35.20
CA VAL A 123 -4.60 12.26 -34.21
C VAL A 123 -4.60 11.22 -33.10
N ALA A 124 -4.33 9.94 -33.41
CA ALA A 124 -4.18 8.90 -32.41
C ALA A 124 -2.94 9.14 -31.51
N THR A 125 -1.79 9.45 -32.10
CA THR A 125 -0.55 9.69 -31.34
C THR A 125 -0.61 10.94 -30.48
N THR A 126 -1.19 12.04 -30.98
CA THR A 126 -1.41 13.26 -30.19
C THR A 126 -2.37 13.02 -29.03
N THR A 127 -3.47 12.29 -29.25
CA THR A 127 -4.41 11.90 -28.17
C THR A 127 -3.71 11.05 -27.11
N ILE A 128 -2.94 10.04 -27.50
CA ILE A 128 -2.18 9.19 -26.57
C ILE A 128 -1.18 10.04 -25.78
N PHE A 129 -0.48 10.95 -26.44
CA PHE A 129 0.49 11.83 -25.79
C PHE A 129 -0.17 12.74 -24.75
N GLN A 130 -1.33 13.32 -25.06
CA GLN A 130 -2.10 14.14 -24.13
C GLN A 130 -2.57 13.33 -22.91
N VAL A 131 -3.11 12.13 -23.12
CA VAL A 131 -3.51 11.24 -22.02
C VAL A 131 -2.32 10.86 -21.15
N CYS A 132 -1.18 10.51 -21.75
CA CYS A 132 0.07 10.23 -21.04
C CYS A 132 0.52 11.42 -20.18
N LEU A 133 0.47 12.64 -20.71
CA LEU A 133 0.86 13.85 -20.00
C LEU A 133 -0.08 14.11 -18.79
N VAL A 134 -1.38 13.94 -18.97
CA VAL A 134 -2.36 14.06 -17.87
C VAL A 134 -2.12 13.00 -16.81
N ILE A 135 -1.93 11.74 -17.18
CA ILE A 135 -1.65 10.68 -16.21
C ILE A 135 -0.34 10.93 -15.46
N LEU A 136 0.69 11.44 -16.16
CA LEU A 136 1.99 11.78 -15.58
C LEU A 136 1.88 12.92 -14.57
N THR A 137 1.15 14.00 -14.90
CA THR A 137 0.93 15.12 -13.96
C THR A 137 0.23 14.65 -12.68
N PHE A 138 -0.82 13.83 -12.79
CA PHE A 138 -1.46 13.22 -11.62
C PHE A 138 -0.54 12.27 -10.86
N ALA A 139 0.32 11.51 -11.53
CA ALA A 139 1.29 10.63 -10.87
C ALA A 139 2.30 11.43 -10.03
N VAL A 140 2.77 12.57 -10.55
CA VAL A 140 3.66 13.49 -9.82
C VAL A 140 2.95 14.09 -8.60
N LEU A 141 1.73 14.61 -8.78
CA LEU A 141 0.94 15.17 -7.68
C LEU A 141 0.68 14.15 -6.58
N ASP A 142 0.33 12.93 -6.96
CA ASP A 142 0.08 11.83 -6.03
C ASP A 142 1.37 11.44 -5.28
N GLY A 143 2.53 11.46 -5.96
CA GLY A 143 3.84 11.29 -5.33
C GLY A 143 4.18 12.37 -4.30
N ILE A 144 3.91 13.64 -4.61
CA ILE A 144 4.11 14.77 -3.68
C ILE A 144 3.20 14.60 -2.45
N TYR A 145 1.92 14.28 -2.65
CA TYR A 145 0.98 14.05 -1.56
C TYR A 145 1.41 12.88 -0.66
N ARG A 146 1.85 11.76 -1.24
CA ARG A 146 2.40 10.62 -0.49
C ARG A 146 3.63 11.04 0.33
N ARG A 147 4.55 11.82 -0.25
CA ARG A 147 5.76 12.29 0.44
C ARG A 147 5.41 13.22 1.61
N TRP A 148 4.50 14.16 1.40
CA TRP A 148 4.03 15.07 2.43
C TRP A 148 3.31 14.32 3.55
N SER A 149 2.42 13.38 3.21
CA SER A 149 1.72 12.55 4.18
C SER A 149 2.69 11.70 5.00
N TRP A 150 3.74 11.17 4.38
CA TRP A 150 4.77 10.39 5.06
C TRP A 150 5.53 11.26 6.07
N TRP A 151 5.99 12.46 5.67
CA TRP A 151 6.61 13.41 6.60
C TRP A 151 5.68 13.81 7.73
N ASN A 152 4.40 14.05 7.43
CA ASN A 152 3.43 14.42 8.46
C ASN A 152 3.16 13.27 9.45
N SER A 153 3.23 12.01 8.99
CA SER A 153 3.07 10.84 9.85
C SER A 153 4.26 10.57 10.78
N MET A 154 5.43 11.11 10.44
CA MET A 154 6.65 10.99 11.26
C MET A 154 6.80 12.08 12.31
N LYS A 155 5.95 13.11 12.26
CA LYS A 155 5.93 14.14 13.28
C LYS A 155 5.32 13.57 14.55
N MET A 156 6.07 13.61 15.63
CA MET A 156 5.52 13.32 16.94
C MET A 156 4.49 14.39 17.31
N THR A 157 3.34 13.94 17.79
CA THR A 157 2.40 14.87 18.43
C THR A 157 3.00 15.38 19.75
N PRO A 158 2.64 16.60 20.21
CA PRO A 158 3.11 17.09 21.50
C PRO A 158 2.65 16.22 22.68
N GLN A 159 1.59 15.43 22.52
CA GLN A 159 1.25 14.37 23.48
C GLN A 159 2.22 13.19 23.40
N GLU A 160 2.47 12.62 22.22
CA GLU A 160 3.42 11.51 22.07
C GLU A 160 4.84 11.89 22.50
N ALA A 161 5.29 13.12 22.24
CA ALA A 161 6.60 13.60 22.70
C ALA A 161 6.68 13.69 24.24
N LYS A 162 5.59 14.11 24.90
CA LYS A 162 5.51 14.13 26.37
C LYS A 162 5.46 12.73 26.96
N ASP A 163 4.77 11.80 26.29
CA ASP A 163 4.66 10.42 26.72
C ASP A 163 5.98 9.67 26.50
N GLU A 164 6.68 9.86 25.37
CA GLU A 164 8.03 9.31 25.16
C GLU A 164 9.03 9.88 26.18
N TYR A 165 8.93 11.18 26.52
CA TYR A 165 9.75 11.79 27.57
C TYR A 165 9.47 11.18 28.95
N ARG A 166 8.19 10.94 29.28
CA ARG A 166 7.79 10.23 30.51
C ARG A 166 8.26 8.78 30.54
N GLU A 167 8.29 8.10 29.40
CA GLU A 167 8.68 6.70 29.29
C GLU A 167 10.20 6.53 29.34
N LYS A 168 10.96 7.38 28.64
CA LYS A 168 12.44 7.41 28.68
C LYS A 168 13.02 7.86 30.01
N TYR A 169 12.49 8.93 30.59
CA TYR A 169 13.06 9.55 31.80
C TYR A 169 12.30 9.18 33.09
N GLY A 170 11.14 8.54 32.96
CA GLY A 170 10.23 8.27 34.07
C GLY A 170 9.51 9.53 34.54
N ASP A 171 8.28 9.40 35.05
CA ASP A 171 7.62 10.52 35.73
C ASP A 171 8.40 10.84 37.03
N PRO A 172 8.91 12.07 37.23
CA PRO A 172 9.56 12.46 38.47
C PRO A 172 8.67 12.18 39.69
N ARG A 173 7.35 12.30 39.56
CA ARG A 173 6.39 11.96 40.62
C ARG A 173 6.43 10.48 40.99
N LEU A 174 6.52 9.59 39.99
CA LEU A 174 6.65 8.15 40.21
C LEU A 174 8.01 7.81 40.83
N ARG A 175 9.09 8.49 40.44
CA ARG A 175 10.43 8.32 41.04
C ARG A 175 10.44 8.74 42.51
N HIS A 176 9.86 9.89 42.85
CA HIS A 176 9.73 10.34 44.25
C HIS A 176 8.85 9.40 45.08
N ARG A 177 7.75 8.89 44.51
CA ARG A 177 6.86 7.95 45.18
C ARG A 177 7.54 6.62 45.50
N ARG A 178 8.33 6.06 44.56
CA ARG A 178 9.15 4.86 44.79
C ARG A 178 10.16 5.07 45.90
N ARG A 179 10.86 6.21 45.92
CA ARG A 179 11.81 6.56 47.00
C ARG A 179 11.13 6.64 48.37
N ARG A 180 9.98 7.31 48.48
CA ARG A 180 9.23 7.38 49.75
C ARG A 180 8.82 6.00 50.26
N PHE A 181 8.34 5.13 49.37
CA PHE A 181 7.99 3.75 49.74
C PHE A 181 9.21 2.96 50.22
N GLN A 182 10.36 3.11 49.55
CA GLN A 182 11.61 2.48 49.99
C GLN A 182 12.04 2.94 51.39
N HIS A 183 11.91 4.23 51.71
CA HIS A 183 12.21 4.75 53.05
C HIS A 183 11.27 4.16 54.12
N VAL A 184 9.96 4.17 53.87
CA VAL A 184 8.97 3.62 54.81
C VAL A 184 9.21 2.12 55.06
N LEU A 185 9.46 1.35 54.00
CA LEU A 185 9.77 -0.08 54.11
C LEU A 185 11.04 -0.31 54.92
N ARG A 186 12.13 0.42 54.63
CA ARG A 186 13.39 0.31 55.37
C ARG A 186 13.19 0.61 56.85
N ASP A 187 12.47 1.67 57.19
CA ASP A 187 12.22 2.05 58.58
C ASP A 187 11.30 1.04 59.31
N SER A 188 10.40 0.37 58.57
CA SER A 188 9.58 -0.73 59.12
C SER A 188 10.42 -1.99 59.43
N LEU A 189 11.42 -2.31 58.59
CA LEU A 189 12.32 -3.44 58.79
C LEU A 189 13.24 -3.23 60.01
N ILE A 190 13.79 -2.03 60.17
CA ILE A 190 14.63 -1.66 61.32
C ILE A 190 13.85 -1.77 62.63
N ARG A 191 12.60 -1.30 62.64
CA ARG A 191 11.73 -1.48 63.81
C ARG A 191 11.49 -2.95 64.10
N LYS A 192 11.16 -3.76 63.08
CA LYS A 192 10.91 -5.19 63.26
C LYS A 192 12.15 -5.93 63.79
N SER A 193 13.36 -5.61 63.33
CA SER A 193 14.59 -6.19 63.88
C SER A 193 14.86 -5.78 65.32
N GLN A 194 14.54 -4.54 65.70
CA GLN A 194 14.65 -4.11 67.11
C GLN A 194 13.64 -4.81 68.02
N TYR A 195 12.40 -5.01 67.57
CA TYR A 195 11.41 -5.78 68.32
C TYR A 195 11.84 -7.24 68.51
N SER A 196 12.47 -7.85 67.51
CA SER A 196 13.03 -9.21 67.60
C SER A 196 14.15 -9.31 68.63
N GLN A 197 15.07 -8.34 68.70
CA GLN A 197 16.14 -8.39 69.71
C GLN A 197 15.62 -8.13 71.13
N THR A 198 14.71 -7.18 71.30
CA THR A 198 14.14 -6.85 72.62
C THR A 198 13.18 -7.92 73.16
N SER A 199 12.62 -8.77 72.29
CA SER A 199 11.83 -9.94 72.72
C SER A 199 12.69 -11.17 73.03
N LEU A 200 13.88 -11.29 72.43
CA LEU A 200 14.87 -12.30 72.81
C LEU A 200 15.51 -11.98 74.17
N GLU A 201 15.82 -10.71 74.46
CA GLU A 201 16.35 -10.30 75.78
C GLU A 201 15.33 -10.43 76.92
N ARG A 202 14.03 -10.22 76.64
CA ARG A 202 12.96 -10.41 77.64
C ARG A 202 12.54 -11.86 77.85
N GLY A 203 12.88 -12.77 76.95
CA GLY A 203 12.60 -14.19 77.07
C GLY A 203 13.72 -15.00 77.73
N SER A 204 14.89 -14.40 78.01
CA SER A 204 16.03 -15.05 78.67
C SER A 204 16.23 -14.61 80.13
N GLN A 205 15.32 -13.82 80.69
CA GLN A 205 15.19 -13.55 82.13
C GLN A 205 13.99 -14.32 82.67
#